data_AF-A0A7Y0HCP7-F1
#
_entry.id   AF-A0A7Y0HCP7-F1
#
_cell.length_a   1.000
_cell.length_b   1.000
_cell.length_c   1.000
_cell.angle_alpha   90.00
_cell.angle_beta   90.00
_cell.angle_gamma   90.00
#
_symmetry.space_group_name_H-M   'P 1'
#
loop_
_entity.id
_entity.type
_entity.pdbx_description
1 polymer ?
#
loop_
_entity_poly.entity_id
_entity_poly.type
_entity_poly.pdbx_seq_one_letter_code
_entity_poly.pdbx_strand_id
1 'polypeptide(L)'
;ITLAQPLSIKLTVFILACVAIAVITFLFTAQYSRKETVRGFLMPNKGVIQSFANQGGMIEQLFVQEGDYVIKDQPLATIVVQQNNRQGVALSTQLVEQLSMQIQLLNDEITQNHTLQKQESLNLQAQKRALTNEQAALQSQLKLTDEKLALLNRQQSNLNQLNKNGFLSNIEREQQQQALLDAKQEKQNLARLLMQQENQLSQLNFS
;
A
#
# COMPACT_ATOMS: atom_id res chain seq x y z
N ILE A 1 118.30 -69.69 -37.89
CA ILE A 1 118.14 -68.79 -39.05
C ILE A 1 117.46 -67.51 -38.56
N THR A 2 118.27 -66.47 -38.40
CA THR A 2 117.84 -65.13 -37.98
C THR A 2 117.46 -64.33 -39.22
N LEU A 3 116.17 -64.03 -39.41
CA LEU A 3 115.74 -63.03 -40.37
C LEU A 3 115.43 -61.74 -39.61
N ALA A 4 116.31 -60.76 -39.79
CA ALA A 4 116.20 -59.42 -39.23
C ALA A 4 114.87 -58.79 -39.67
N GLN A 5 114.00 -58.52 -38.69
CA GLN A 5 112.74 -57.81 -38.89
C GLN A 5 113.05 -56.31 -39.12
N PRO A 6 112.61 -55.68 -40.23
CA PRO A 6 112.92 -54.28 -40.47
C PRO A 6 112.23 -53.41 -39.42
N LEU A 7 112.97 -52.44 -38.85
CA LEU A 7 112.51 -51.53 -37.80
C LEU A 7 111.17 -50.85 -38.13
N SER A 8 110.88 -50.62 -39.43
CA SER A 8 109.62 -50.05 -39.92
C SER A 8 108.36 -50.78 -39.45
N ILE A 9 108.37 -52.12 -39.39
CA ILE A 9 107.16 -52.88 -39.03
C ILE A 9 106.79 -52.67 -37.56
N LYS A 10 107.79 -52.55 -36.67
CA LYS A 10 107.53 -52.27 -35.24
C LYS A 10 106.92 -50.89 -35.05
N LEU A 11 107.35 -49.89 -35.84
CA LEU A 11 106.82 -48.53 -35.78
C LEU A 11 105.35 -48.48 -36.22
N THR A 12 105.01 -49.16 -37.32
CA THR A 12 103.62 -49.21 -37.83
C THR A 12 102.69 -49.89 -36.83
N VAL A 13 103.12 -51.00 -36.22
CA VAL A 13 102.34 -51.70 -35.19
C VAL A 13 102.14 -50.81 -33.95
N PHE A 14 103.16 -50.06 -33.53
CA PHE A 14 103.05 -49.15 -32.39
C PHE A 14 102.04 -48.02 -32.64
N ILE A 15 102.08 -47.39 -33.82
CA ILE A 15 101.12 -46.32 -34.18
C ILE A 15 99.70 -46.87 -34.20
N LEU A 16 99.49 -48.03 -34.81
CA LEU A 16 98.17 -48.66 -34.88
C LEU A 16 97.64 -49.01 -33.48
N ALA A 17 98.51 -49.51 -32.59
CA ALA A 17 98.16 -49.77 -31.20
C ALA A 17 97.78 -48.49 -30.45
N CYS A 18 98.52 -47.39 -30.63
CA CYS A 18 98.19 -46.10 -30.04
C CYS A 18 96.81 -45.57 -30.51
N VAL A 19 96.52 -45.68 -31.81
CA VAL A 19 95.21 -45.27 -32.36
C VAL A 19 94.08 -46.13 -31.77
N ALA A 20 94.27 -47.45 -31.70
CA ALA A 20 93.29 -48.35 -31.11
C ALA A 20 93.01 -48.01 -29.64
N ILE A 21 94.06 -47.74 -28.86
CA ILE A 21 93.93 -47.32 -27.45
C ILE A 21 93.16 -45.98 -27.35
N ALA A 22 93.45 -45.01 -28.22
CA ALA A 22 92.76 -43.72 -28.23
C ALA A 22 91.26 -43.87 -28.53
N VAL A 23 90.88 -44.70 -29.50
CA VAL A 23 89.47 -44.98 -29.85
C VAL A 23 88.75 -45.66 -28.70
N ILE A 24 89.37 -46.66 -28.06
CA ILE A 24 88.80 -47.35 -26.91
C ILE A 24 88.57 -46.36 -25.76
N THR A 25 89.56 -45.53 -25.46
CA THR A 25 89.46 -44.52 -24.40
C THR A 25 88.32 -43.54 -24.71
N PHE A 26 88.22 -43.06 -25.95
CA PHE A 26 87.15 -42.17 -26.38
C PHE A 26 85.76 -42.80 -26.19
N LEU A 27 85.57 -44.06 -26.57
CA LEU A 27 84.29 -44.77 -26.38
C LEU A 27 83.88 -44.90 -24.91
N PHE A 28 84.83 -45.13 -24.00
CA PHE A 28 84.55 -45.20 -22.57
C PHE A 28 84.33 -43.82 -21.93
N THR A 29 84.89 -42.75 -22.50
CA THR A 29 84.84 -41.40 -21.92
C THR A 29 83.71 -40.55 -22.51
N ALA A 30 83.17 -40.93 -23.67
CA ALA A 30 82.06 -40.24 -24.33
C ALA A 30 80.73 -40.56 -23.63
N GLN A 31 80.48 -39.91 -22.50
CA GLN A 31 79.16 -39.92 -21.87
C GLN A 31 78.24 -38.93 -22.60
N TYR A 32 77.30 -39.46 -23.38
CA TYR A 32 76.25 -38.66 -24.01
C TYR A 32 75.13 -38.38 -22.99
N SER A 33 75.17 -37.21 -22.36
CA SER A 33 74.16 -36.79 -21.39
C SER A 33 72.84 -36.46 -22.11
N ARG A 34 71.96 -37.47 -22.21
CA ARG A 34 70.64 -37.37 -22.84
C ARG A 34 69.71 -36.50 -21.98
N LYS A 35 69.43 -35.27 -22.43
CA LYS A 35 68.36 -34.42 -21.87
C LYS A 35 67.02 -34.89 -22.43
N GLU A 36 66.16 -35.48 -21.60
CA GLU A 36 64.76 -35.67 -21.95
C GLU A 36 63.91 -34.50 -21.45
N THR A 37 63.18 -33.88 -22.37
CA THR A 37 62.17 -32.86 -22.07
C THR A 37 60.92 -33.54 -21.53
N VAL A 38 60.66 -33.40 -20.24
CA VAL A 38 59.42 -33.92 -19.63
C VAL A 38 58.27 -32.94 -19.89
N ARG A 39 57.19 -33.43 -20.50
CA ARG A 39 55.90 -32.73 -20.59
C ARG A 39 55.11 -33.01 -19.32
N GLY A 40 55.09 -32.05 -18.40
CA GLY A 40 54.20 -32.05 -17.24
C GLY A 40 53.01 -31.13 -17.47
N PHE A 41 51.85 -31.50 -16.93
CA PHE A 41 50.67 -30.62 -16.85
C PHE A 41 50.42 -30.25 -15.39
N LEU A 42 50.05 -29.00 -15.13
CA LEU A 42 49.70 -28.54 -13.79
C LEU A 42 48.28 -29.02 -13.48
N MET A 43 48.17 -29.97 -12.55
CA MET A 43 46.87 -30.43 -12.05
C MET A 43 46.57 -29.72 -10.71
N PRO A 44 45.36 -29.17 -10.53
CA PRO A 44 44.98 -28.53 -9.26
C PRO A 44 45.03 -29.54 -8.12
N ASN A 45 45.77 -29.22 -7.05
CA ASN A 45 45.92 -30.09 -5.88
C ASN A 45 44.64 -30.23 -5.04
N LYS A 46 43.66 -29.32 -5.21
CA LYS A 46 42.42 -29.27 -4.43
C LYS A 46 41.17 -29.79 -5.17
N GLY A 47 41.34 -30.35 -6.37
CA GLY A 47 40.22 -30.78 -7.22
C GLY A 47 39.45 -29.61 -7.83
N VAL A 48 38.49 -29.92 -8.70
CA VAL A 48 37.63 -28.95 -9.39
C VAL A 48 36.22 -29.07 -8.83
N ILE A 49 35.63 -27.95 -8.39
CA ILE A 49 34.24 -27.90 -7.92
C ILE A 49 33.42 -27.09 -8.92
N GLN A 50 32.34 -27.68 -9.43
CA GLN A 50 31.39 -26.99 -10.29
C GLN A 50 30.35 -26.29 -9.41
N SER A 51 30.17 -24.98 -9.62
CA SER A 51 29.15 -24.20 -8.92
C SER A 51 27.87 -24.18 -9.76
N PHE A 52 26.75 -24.61 -9.17
CA PHE A 52 25.45 -24.60 -9.81
C PHE A 52 24.54 -23.55 -9.17
N ALA A 53 23.68 -22.92 -9.98
CA ALA A 53 22.63 -22.05 -9.47
C ALA A 53 21.49 -22.88 -8.85
N ASN A 54 20.87 -22.35 -7.79
CA ASN A 54 19.78 -23.03 -7.08
C ASN A 54 18.49 -23.15 -7.93
N GLN A 55 18.30 -22.27 -8.91
CA GLN A 55 17.12 -22.21 -9.77
C GLN A 55 17.54 -21.85 -11.20
N GLY A 56 16.82 -22.36 -12.21
CA GLY A 56 17.01 -21.98 -13.60
C GLY A 56 16.49 -20.56 -13.87
N GLY A 57 17.25 -19.76 -14.61
CA GLY A 57 16.90 -18.38 -14.96
C GLY A 57 17.80 -17.83 -16.06
N MET A 58 17.57 -16.58 -16.46
CA MET A 58 18.39 -15.88 -17.45
C MET A 58 19.54 -15.16 -16.73
N ILE A 59 20.77 -15.28 -17.23
CA ILE A 59 21.91 -14.51 -16.73
C ILE A 59 21.72 -13.05 -17.17
N GLU A 60 21.53 -12.15 -16.21
CA GLU A 60 21.43 -10.71 -16.47
C GLU A 60 22.81 -10.07 -16.58
N GLN A 61 23.73 -10.47 -15.70
CA GLN A 61 25.09 -9.93 -15.69
C GLN A 61 26.08 -10.95 -15.13
N LEU A 62 27.27 -11.02 -15.74
CA LEU A 62 28.41 -11.81 -15.28
C LEU A 62 29.48 -10.86 -14.73
N PHE A 63 29.96 -11.09 -13.51
CA PHE A 63 30.90 -10.20 -12.82
C PHE A 63 32.36 -10.67 -12.87
N VAL A 64 32.61 -11.86 -13.42
CA VAL A 64 33.93 -12.51 -13.42
C VAL A 64 34.28 -13.05 -14.81
N GLN A 65 35.58 -13.09 -15.12
CA GLN A 65 36.10 -13.64 -16.36
C GLN A 65 36.93 -14.91 -16.09
N GLU A 66 37.22 -15.66 -17.15
CA GLU A 66 38.01 -16.89 -17.04
C GLU A 66 39.43 -16.59 -16.54
N GLY A 67 39.82 -17.28 -15.46
CA GLY A 67 41.13 -17.09 -14.81
C GLY A 67 41.14 -16.10 -13.65
N ASP A 68 40.03 -15.43 -13.35
CA ASP A 68 39.95 -14.50 -12.22
C ASP A 68 40.00 -15.23 -10.86
N TYR A 69 40.72 -14.61 -9.91
CA TYR A 69 40.75 -15.07 -8.53
C TYR A 69 39.53 -14.53 -7.77
N VAL A 70 38.69 -15.43 -7.28
CA VAL A 70 37.46 -15.09 -6.55
C VAL A 70 37.56 -15.48 -5.08
N ILE A 71 37.03 -14.62 -4.19
CA ILE A 71 36.94 -14.92 -2.76
C ILE A 71 35.60 -15.58 -2.42
N LYS A 72 35.55 -16.29 -1.29
CA LYS A 72 34.31 -16.89 -0.80
C LYS A 72 33.22 -15.82 -0.66
N ASP A 73 32.01 -16.14 -1.11
CA ASP A 73 30.82 -15.28 -1.09
C ASP A 73 30.86 -14.08 -2.04
N GLN A 74 31.85 -14.01 -2.95
CA GLN A 74 31.86 -13.03 -4.02
C GLN A 74 30.78 -13.35 -5.08
N PRO A 75 29.95 -12.37 -5.50
CA PRO A 75 28.97 -12.57 -6.55
C PRO A 75 29.65 -12.83 -7.90
N LEU A 76 29.32 -13.97 -8.52
CA LEU A 76 29.87 -14.37 -9.82
C LEU A 76 28.96 -13.95 -10.97
N ALA A 77 27.65 -14.09 -10.80
CA ALA A 77 26.64 -13.72 -11.79
C ALA A 77 25.32 -13.31 -11.10
N THR A 78 24.58 -12.40 -11.71
CA THR A 78 23.17 -12.13 -11.39
C THR A 78 22.29 -12.95 -12.31
N ILE A 79 21.37 -13.73 -11.73
CA ILE A 79 20.40 -14.54 -12.47
C ILE A 79 19.01 -13.98 -12.18
N VAL A 80 18.31 -13.59 -13.24
CA VAL A 80 16.91 -13.16 -13.14
C VAL A 80 16.03 -14.38 -13.39
N VAL A 81 15.32 -14.77 -12.34
CA VAL A 81 14.29 -15.81 -12.41
C VAL A 81 12.98 -15.13 -12.82
N GLN A 82 12.68 -15.13 -14.12
CA GLN A 82 11.35 -14.72 -14.57
C GLN A 82 10.33 -15.77 -14.12
N GLN A 83 9.53 -15.45 -13.11
CA GLN A 83 8.37 -16.25 -12.72
C GLN A 83 7.27 -16.11 -13.76
N ASN A 84 7.47 -16.70 -14.93
CA ASN A 84 6.41 -16.88 -15.90
C ASN A 84 5.50 -17.99 -15.35
N ASN A 85 4.28 -17.63 -14.94
CA ASN A 85 3.23 -18.63 -14.73
C ASN A 85 2.98 -19.35 -16.07
N ARG A 86 2.48 -20.58 -16.03
CA ARG A 86 2.33 -21.55 -17.15
C ARG A 86 1.58 -21.04 -18.41
N GLN A 87 1.11 -19.80 -18.40
CA GLN A 87 0.29 -19.17 -19.45
C GLN A 87 0.97 -17.95 -20.13
N GLY A 88 2.21 -17.60 -19.77
CA GLY A 88 2.94 -16.51 -20.45
C GLY A 88 2.37 -15.10 -20.23
N VAL A 89 1.35 -14.96 -19.39
CA VAL A 89 0.84 -13.67 -18.91
C VAL A 89 1.62 -13.33 -17.65
N ALA A 90 2.32 -12.20 -17.68
CA ALA A 90 2.98 -11.69 -16.49
C ALA A 90 1.92 -11.51 -15.40
N LEU A 91 2.08 -12.19 -14.26
CA LEU A 91 1.18 -12.10 -13.10
C LEU A 91 0.84 -10.63 -12.72
N SER A 92 1.72 -9.71 -13.12
CA SER A 92 1.56 -8.27 -13.03
C SER A 92 0.39 -7.67 -13.84
N THR A 93 0.07 -8.14 -15.05
CA THR A 93 -0.97 -7.48 -15.87
C THR A 93 -2.38 -7.73 -15.33
N GLN A 94 -2.69 -8.97 -14.96
CA GLN A 94 -3.98 -9.31 -14.34
C GLN A 94 -4.14 -8.62 -12.97
N LEU A 95 -3.05 -8.54 -12.19
CA LEU A 95 -3.06 -7.82 -10.92
C LEU A 95 -3.30 -6.31 -11.12
N VAL A 96 -2.66 -5.71 -12.13
CA VAL A 96 -2.86 -4.29 -12.49
C VAL A 96 -4.30 -4.04 -12.94
N GLU A 97 -4.89 -4.93 -13.74
CA GLU A 97 -6.29 -4.83 -14.16
C GLU A 97 -7.25 -4.93 -12.97
N GLN A 98 -7.03 -5.88 -12.06
CA GLN A 98 -7.81 -6.01 -10.83
C GLN A 98 -7.71 -4.77 -9.93
N LEU A 99 -6.50 -4.25 -9.72
CA LEU A 99 -6.28 -3.02 -8.94
C LEU A 99 -6.94 -1.81 -9.61
N SER A 100 -6.89 -1.73 -10.94
CA SER A 100 -7.55 -0.65 -11.70
C SER A 100 -9.07 -0.69 -11.53
N MET A 101 -9.68 -1.88 -11.64
CA MET A 101 -11.10 -2.06 -11.35
C MET A 101 -11.44 -1.70 -9.91
N GLN A 102 -10.61 -2.08 -8.95
CA GLN A 102 -10.83 -1.75 -7.54
C GLN A 102 -10.76 -0.25 -7.27
N ILE A 103 -9.80 0.46 -7.88
CA ILE A 103 -9.71 1.92 -7.82
C ILE A 103 -10.96 2.57 -8.42
N GLN A 104 -11.44 2.07 -9.55
CA GLN A 104 -12.65 2.60 -10.18
C GLN A 104 -13.88 2.43 -9.28
N LEU A 105 -14.08 1.23 -8.72
CA LEU A 105 -15.18 0.96 -7.80
C LEU A 105 -15.13 1.85 -6.55
N LEU A 106 -13.94 2.07 -5.98
CA LEU A 106 -13.76 2.97 -4.84
C LEU A 106 -14.08 4.42 -5.21
N ASN A 107 -13.68 4.89 -6.39
CA ASN A 107 -13.99 6.24 -6.85
C ASN A 107 -15.50 6.43 -7.08
N ASP A 108 -16.17 5.42 -7.63
CA ASP A 108 -17.62 5.43 -7.80
C ASP A 108 -18.33 5.46 -6.43
N GLU A 109 -17.86 4.65 -5.47
CA GLU A 109 -18.38 4.63 -4.10
C GLU A 109 -18.18 5.97 -3.37
N ILE A 110 -17.01 6.60 -3.51
CA ILE A 110 -16.74 7.94 -2.96
C ILE A 110 -17.71 8.97 -3.55
N THR A 111 -17.91 8.93 -4.87
CA THR A 111 -18.78 9.88 -5.58
C THR A 111 -20.24 9.70 -5.16
N GLN A 112 -20.69 8.45 -5.02
CA GLN A 112 -22.02 8.13 -4.53
C GLN A 112 -22.22 8.59 -3.09
N ASN A 113 -21.28 8.28 -2.19
CA ASN A 113 -21.34 8.73 -0.80
C ASN A 113 -21.36 10.25 -0.67
N HIS A 114 -20.54 10.96 -1.45
CA HIS A 114 -20.56 12.43 -1.45
C HIS A 114 -21.89 13.00 -1.95
N THR A 115 -22.51 12.33 -2.94
CA THR A 115 -23.84 12.72 -3.44
C THR A 115 -24.93 12.48 -2.40
N LEU A 116 -24.91 11.32 -1.73
CA LEU A 116 -25.83 10.98 -0.65
C LEU A 116 -25.69 11.95 0.51
N GLN A 117 -24.46 12.22 0.98
CA GLN A 117 -24.20 13.17 2.06
C GLN A 117 -24.71 14.58 1.73
N LYS A 118 -24.52 15.03 0.48
CA LYS A 118 -25.05 16.33 0.03
C LYS A 118 -26.58 16.35 0.04
N GLN A 119 -27.23 15.28 -0.42
CA GLN A 119 -28.69 15.16 -0.40
C GLN A 119 -29.24 15.14 1.03
N GLU A 120 -28.60 14.38 1.93
CA GLU A 120 -28.97 14.31 3.33
C GLU A 120 -28.81 15.68 4.02
N SER A 121 -27.71 16.38 3.77
CA SER A 121 -27.50 17.75 4.27
C SER A 121 -28.59 18.72 3.78
N LEU A 122 -28.96 18.65 2.49
CA LEU A 122 -30.03 19.46 1.93
C LEU A 122 -31.39 19.13 2.55
N ASN A 123 -31.67 17.85 2.79
CA ASN A 123 -32.90 17.39 3.42
C ASN A 123 -32.99 17.88 4.89
N LEU A 124 -31.93 17.69 5.67
CA LEU A 124 -31.84 18.21 7.04
C LEU A 124 -32.01 19.72 7.09
N GLN A 125 -31.40 20.46 6.16
CA GLN A 125 -31.57 21.90 6.06
C GLN A 125 -33.01 22.30 5.72
N ALA A 126 -33.67 21.57 4.82
CA ALA A 126 -35.08 21.80 4.47
C ALA A 126 -36.01 21.51 5.67
N GLN A 127 -35.77 20.42 6.38
CA GLN A 127 -36.53 20.04 7.58
C GLN A 127 -36.36 21.08 8.70
N LYS A 128 -35.12 21.54 8.95
CA LYS A 128 -34.84 22.62 9.89
C LYS A 128 -35.59 23.90 9.53
N ARG A 129 -35.57 24.30 8.26
CA ARG A 129 -36.32 25.48 7.78
C ARG A 129 -37.84 25.32 7.99
N ALA A 130 -38.39 24.16 7.65
CA ALA A 130 -39.82 23.89 7.83
C ALA A 130 -40.23 24.01 9.30
N LEU A 131 -39.46 23.37 10.19
CA LEU A 131 -39.66 23.45 11.63
C LEU A 131 -39.55 24.89 12.14
N THR A 132 -38.51 25.64 11.78
CA THR A 132 -38.37 27.05 12.19
C THR A 132 -39.53 27.93 11.72
N ASN A 133 -40.05 27.70 10.51
CA ASN A 133 -41.23 28.42 10.01
C ASN A 133 -42.49 28.07 10.81
N GLU A 134 -42.67 26.81 11.17
CA GLU A 134 -43.78 26.36 12.02
C GLU A 134 -43.69 26.96 13.42
N GLN A 135 -42.50 27.03 14.01
CA GLN A 135 -42.25 27.70 15.29
C GLN A 135 -42.67 29.18 15.24
N ALA A 136 -42.27 29.90 14.19
CA ALA A 136 -42.62 31.30 14.01
C ALA A 136 -44.14 31.50 13.85
N ALA A 137 -44.82 30.59 13.14
CA ALA A 137 -46.27 30.61 13.01
C ALA A 137 -46.97 30.38 14.36
N LEU A 138 -46.53 29.39 15.14
CA LEU A 138 -47.05 29.11 16.48
C LEU A 138 -46.81 30.28 17.45
N GLN A 139 -45.64 30.92 17.40
CA GLN A 139 -45.34 32.12 18.20
C GLN A 139 -46.26 33.29 17.85
N SER A 140 -46.52 33.51 16.55
CA SER A 140 -47.47 34.53 16.09
C SER A 140 -48.89 34.23 16.59
N GLN A 141 -49.32 32.96 16.50
CA GLN A 141 -50.63 32.53 17.00
C GLN A 141 -50.76 32.72 18.50
N LEU A 142 -49.71 32.40 19.27
CA LEU A 142 -49.68 32.61 20.72
C LEU A 142 -49.80 34.10 21.09
N LYS A 143 -49.14 34.99 20.34
CA LYS A 143 -49.27 36.44 20.50
C LYS A 143 -50.72 36.90 20.25
N LEU A 144 -51.37 36.41 19.20
CA LEU A 144 -52.77 36.71 18.92
C LEU A 144 -53.70 36.20 20.03
N THR A 145 -53.46 35.00 20.55
CA THR A 145 -54.21 34.45 21.69
C THR A 145 -54.00 35.30 22.96
N ASP A 146 -52.80 35.84 23.17
CA ASP A 146 -52.52 36.76 24.28
C ASP A 146 -53.27 38.09 24.15
N GLU A 147 -53.33 38.65 22.93
CA GLU A 147 -54.13 39.85 22.65
C GLU A 147 -55.64 39.57 22.86
N LYS A 148 -56.14 38.41 22.42
CA LYS A 148 -57.51 37.95 22.66
C LYS A 148 -57.80 37.81 24.15
N LEU A 149 -56.89 37.22 24.93
CA LEU A 149 -57.01 37.12 26.39
C LEU A 149 -57.03 38.48 27.06
N ALA A 150 -56.17 39.42 26.64
CA ALA A 150 -56.18 40.78 27.17
C ALA A 150 -57.50 41.52 26.89
N LEU A 151 -58.10 41.28 25.71
CA LEU A 151 -59.41 41.82 25.37
C LEU A 151 -60.53 41.20 26.22
N LEU A 152 -60.56 39.87 26.35
CA LEU A 152 -61.55 39.17 27.18
C LEU A 152 -61.45 39.54 28.66
N ASN A 153 -60.24 39.74 29.19
CA ASN A 153 -60.03 40.21 30.56
C ASN A 153 -60.57 41.65 30.77
N ARG A 154 -60.33 42.55 29.80
CA ARG A 154 -60.90 43.92 29.86
C ARG A 154 -62.42 43.89 29.81
N GLN A 155 -63.01 43.08 28.93
CA GLN A 155 -64.47 42.88 28.88
C GLN A 155 -65.02 42.34 30.20
N GLN A 156 -64.37 41.33 30.81
CA GLN A 156 -64.76 40.80 32.11
C GLN A 156 -64.71 41.88 33.20
N SER A 157 -63.67 42.72 33.21
CA SER A 157 -63.56 43.83 34.16
C SER A 157 -64.70 44.85 33.99
N ASN A 158 -65.04 45.20 32.75
CA ASN A 158 -66.13 46.13 32.46
C ASN A 158 -67.49 45.54 32.88
N LEU A 159 -67.73 44.26 32.60
CA LEU A 159 -68.95 43.55 33.03
C LEU A 159 -69.05 43.49 34.55
N ASN A 160 -67.94 43.25 35.25
CA ASN A 160 -67.91 43.26 36.71
C ASN A 160 -68.23 44.66 37.29
N GLN A 161 -67.83 45.75 36.61
CA GLN A 161 -68.20 47.12 36.99
C GLN A 161 -69.69 47.40 36.74
N LEU A 162 -70.24 46.97 35.61
CA LEU A 162 -71.66 47.11 35.27
C LEU A 162 -72.58 46.30 36.22
N ASN A 163 -72.14 45.12 36.65
CA ASN A 163 -72.90 44.28 37.57
C ASN A 163 -73.05 44.91 38.97
N LYS A 164 -72.09 45.75 39.42
CA LYS A 164 -72.24 46.52 40.66
C LYS A 164 -73.45 47.47 40.64
N ASN A 165 -73.97 47.80 39.46
CA ASN A 165 -75.13 48.65 39.28
C ASN A 165 -76.44 47.84 39.06
N GLY A 166 -76.40 46.50 39.13
CA GLY A 166 -77.58 45.63 39.10
C GLY A 166 -78.14 45.25 37.73
N PHE A 167 -77.41 45.52 36.64
CA PHE A 167 -77.91 45.41 35.26
C PHE A 167 -77.48 44.15 34.48
N LEU A 168 -76.82 43.17 35.10
CA LEU A 168 -76.21 42.04 34.36
C LEU A 168 -76.91 40.69 34.58
N SER A 169 -77.14 39.94 33.51
CA SER A 169 -77.65 38.57 33.58
C SER A 169 -76.56 37.58 34.00
N ASN A 170 -76.89 36.62 34.87
CA ASN A 170 -75.97 35.54 35.25
C ASN A 170 -75.43 34.75 34.05
N ILE A 171 -76.25 34.61 33.00
CA ILE A 171 -75.92 33.90 31.77
C ILE A 171 -74.78 34.61 31.01
N GLU A 172 -74.82 35.94 30.91
CA GLU A 172 -73.78 36.72 30.21
C GLU A 172 -72.43 36.61 30.92
N ARG A 173 -72.45 36.56 32.26
CA ARG A 173 -71.25 36.37 33.07
C ARG A 173 -70.64 34.99 32.88
N GLU A 174 -71.47 33.94 32.85
CA GLU A 174 -71.01 32.57 32.60
C GLU A 174 -70.46 32.41 31.19
N GLN A 175 -71.10 33.00 30.17
CA GLN A 175 -70.59 32.99 28.79
C GLN A 175 -69.23 33.68 28.67
N GLN A 176 -69.04 34.83 29.32
CA GLN A 176 -67.73 35.51 29.31
C GLN A 176 -66.65 34.69 30.02
N GLN A 177 -66.99 34.08 31.16
CA GLN A 177 -66.08 33.22 31.91
C GLN A 177 -65.67 32.00 31.07
N GLN A 178 -66.62 31.39 30.35
CA GLN A 178 -66.36 30.26 29.45
C GLN A 178 -65.41 30.68 28.33
N ALA A 179 -65.68 31.79 27.63
CA ALA A 179 -64.80 32.28 26.56
C ALA A 179 -63.37 32.55 27.04
N LEU A 180 -63.21 33.02 28.28
CA LEU A 180 -61.91 33.26 28.90
C LEU A 180 -61.17 31.96 29.26
N LEU A 181 -61.89 30.94 29.72
CA LEU A 181 -61.33 29.61 29.96
C LEU A 181 -60.91 28.93 28.65
N ASP A 182 -61.74 29.03 27.60
CA ASP A 182 -61.44 28.48 26.28
C ASP A 182 -60.16 29.11 25.70
N ALA A 183 -60.02 30.44 25.77
CA ALA A 183 -58.83 31.14 25.31
C ALA A 183 -57.57 30.79 26.15
N LYS A 184 -57.71 30.52 27.46
CA LYS A 184 -56.60 30.06 28.31
C LYS A 184 -56.17 28.64 27.93
N GLN A 185 -57.13 27.75 27.67
CA GLN A 185 -56.85 26.40 27.23
C GLN A 185 -56.17 26.39 25.86
N GLU A 186 -56.63 27.23 24.93
CA GLU A 186 -56.00 27.46 23.62
C GLU A 186 -54.53 27.89 23.78
N LYS A 187 -54.24 28.86 24.65
CA LYS A 187 -52.86 29.29 24.95
C LYS A 187 -52.00 28.15 25.49
N GLN A 188 -52.51 27.36 26.43
CA GLN A 188 -51.77 26.23 26.99
C GLN A 188 -51.47 25.15 25.93
N ASN A 189 -52.41 24.90 25.03
CA ASN A 189 -52.21 23.96 23.92
C ASN A 189 -51.09 24.45 22.98
N LEU A 190 -51.12 25.73 22.59
CA LEU A 190 -50.08 26.33 21.76
C LEU A 190 -48.70 26.32 22.43
N ALA A 191 -48.64 26.60 23.73
CA ALA A 191 -47.38 26.54 24.48
C ALA A 191 -46.79 25.12 24.52
N ARG A 192 -47.63 24.07 24.66
CA ARG A 192 -47.18 22.67 24.60
C ARG A 192 -46.65 22.30 23.21
N LEU A 193 -47.35 22.73 22.15
CA LEU A 193 -46.90 22.49 20.76
C LEU A 193 -45.55 23.16 20.50
N LEU A 194 -45.36 24.39 20.98
CA LEU A 194 -44.11 25.12 20.84
C LEU A 194 -42.95 24.40 21.57
N MET A 195 -43.17 23.92 22.79
CA MET A 195 -42.18 23.13 23.53
C MET A 195 -41.83 21.81 22.80
N GLN A 196 -42.82 21.13 22.21
CA GLN A 196 -42.57 19.92 21.42
C GLN A 196 -41.70 20.22 20.19
N GLN A 197 -41.97 21.34 19.52
CA GLN A 197 -41.26 21.78 18.33
C GLN A 197 -39.81 22.21 18.66
N GLU A 198 -39.59 22.90 19.80
CA GLU A 198 -38.25 23.23 20.31
C GLU A 198 -37.42 21.99 20.65
N ASN A 199 -38.05 20.96 21.21
CA ASN A 199 -37.39 19.68 21.45
C ASN A 199 -36.96 19.00 20.14
N GLN A 200 -37.80 19.03 19.11
CA GLN A 200 -37.46 18.48 17.79
C GLN A 200 -36.30 19.25 17.14
N LEU A 201 -36.30 20.59 17.22
CA LEU A 201 -35.19 21.41 16.73
C LEU A 201 -33.89 21.15 17.50
N SER A 202 -33.98 20.95 18.82
CA SER A 202 -32.82 20.61 19.65
C SER A 202 -32.24 19.25 19.23
N GLN A 203 -33.08 18.23 19.05
CA GLN A 203 -32.65 16.90 18.58
C GLN A 203 -31.94 16.95 17.21
N LEU A 204 -32.40 17.81 16.30
CA LEU A 204 -31.77 18.03 15.00
C LEU A 204 -30.43 18.79 15.05
N ASN A 205 -30.15 19.53 16.13
CA ASN A 205 -28.87 20.22 16.29
C ASN A 205 -27.82 19.35 17.00
N PHE A 206 -28.25 18.30 17.72
CA PHE A 206 -27.37 17.36 18.43
C PHE A 206 -27.07 16.08 17.64
N SER A 207 -27.87 15.76 16.61
CA SER A 207 -27.56 14.73 15.61
C SER A 207 -26.62 15.30 14.54
#